data_AF-A0A9C9XQI0-F1
#
_entry.id   AF-A0A9C9XQI0-F1
#
_cell.length_a   1.000
_cell.length_b   1.000
_cell.length_c   1.000
_cell.angle_alpha   90.00
_cell.angle_beta   90.00
_cell.angle_gamma   90.00
#
_symmetry.space_group_name_H-M   'P 1'
#
loop_
_entity.id
_entity.type
_entity.pdbx_description
1 polymer ?
#
loop_
_entity_poly.entity_id
_entity_poly.type
_entity_poly.pdbx_seq_one_letter_code
_entity_poly.pdbx_strand_id
1 'polypeptide(L)'
;MIQKIIDLSIRDRFLVLIGMALIAAAGIWTLKNTPLDAIPDLSDVQVIIFTEYPGQAPQVVEDQVTYPLTTAMLAVPRSKVVRGYSFFGLSFVYVIFEDGTDMYWARSRVLESLNYVSSRLPPGVTPALGPDATGVGWVYEYALVDRTGNLDLAQLRSLQDWYLRYPLQTVPGVAEVASIGGYVKQYQVEVDPDKLATYNIPIQQVRRAIQRSNSDVGGRLIEMAETEYMVRGLGYIRSLDDLRQIPLRIDRLGTPIRLGDVANIHLGPELRRGVAELNGEGEVAGGVVIMRYGDNALATIEAVRAKLAELKKGLPRGVEIVPVYDRGNLIERAIENIRSKLIEEFIVVSIVCVVFLLHFRSALVAIASLPMGILMAFIIMKLQGINANIMSLGGIAIAIGAMVDGAIVMIENGHKHLEEAAAKGVVIDSATRWRIMGDAAREVGPALFFSLLIITVSFLPIFTLQAQEGRLFSPL
;
A
#
# COMPACT_ATOMS: atom_id res chain seq x y z
N MET A 1 36.12 32.15 -5.58
CA MET A 1 35.13 31.73 -4.55
C MET A 1 35.47 30.34 -4.00
N ILE A 2 35.57 29.32 -4.86
CA ILE A 2 35.88 27.93 -4.48
C ILE A 2 37.19 27.83 -3.68
N GLN A 3 38.26 28.50 -4.13
CA GLN A 3 39.53 28.54 -3.41
C GLN A 3 39.40 29.07 -1.97
N LYS A 4 38.56 30.10 -1.74
CA LYS A 4 38.30 30.62 -0.39
C LYS A 4 37.57 29.63 0.51
N ILE A 5 36.69 28.81 -0.07
CA ILE A 5 35.98 27.74 0.67
C ILE A 5 36.99 26.67 1.09
N ILE A 6 37.87 26.25 0.17
CA ILE A 6 38.96 25.30 0.46
C ILE A 6 39.86 25.85 1.59
N ASP A 7 40.24 27.12 1.53
CA ASP A 7 41.07 27.77 2.56
C ASP A 7 40.39 27.79 3.93
N LEU A 8 39.09 28.10 3.96
CA LEU A 8 38.30 28.09 5.18
C LEU A 8 38.19 26.67 5.76
N SER A 9 37.94 25.67 4.91
CA SER A 9 37.85 24.27 5.30
C SER A 9 39.18 23.72 5.84
N ILE A 10 40.32 24.16 5.30
CA ILE A 10 41.66 23.79 5.80
C ILE A 10 41.92 24.45 7.16
N ARG A 11 41.54 25.72 7.32
CA ARG A 11 41.71 26.47 8.57
C ARG A 11 40.89 25.87 9.71
N ASP A 12 39.62 25.58 9.46
CA ASP A 12 38.64 25.15 10.45
C ASP A 12 38.42 23.63 10.45
N ARG A 13 39.48 22.86 10.20
CA ARG A 13 39.46 21.38 10.06
C ARG A 13 38.74 20.63 11.19
N PHE A 14 38.84 21.12 12.42
CA PHE A 14 38.18 20.48 13.57
C PHE A 14 36.65 20.59 13.48
N LEU A 15 36.15 21.74 13.03
CA LEU A 15 34.72 21.95 12.80
C LEU A 15 34.24 21.09 11.61
N VAL A 16 35.04 20.95 10.55
CA VAL A 16 34.72 20.08 9.41
C VAL A 16 34.60 18.61 9.85
N LEU A 17 35.50 18.12 10.70
CA LEU A 17 35.44 16.75 11.23
C LEU A 17 34.20 16.53 12.12
N ILE A 18 33.85 17.50 12.97
CA ILE A 18 32.60 17.45 13.75
C ILE A 18 31.39 17.42 12.81
N GLY A 19 31.36 18.28 11.79
CA GLY A 19 30.29 18.30 10.80
C GLY A 19 30.16 16.95 10.08
N MET A 20 31.27 16.35 9.68
CA MET A 20 31.31 15.01 9.06
C MET A 20 30.76 13.94 10.02
N ALA A 21 31.13 13.97 11.30
CA ALA A 21 30.62 13.04 12.29
C ALA A 21 29.10 13.19 12.53
N LEU A 22 28.59 14.42 12.55
CA LEU A 22 27.15 14.70 12.66
C LEU A 22 26.38 14.21 11.43
N ILE A 23 26.93 14.45 10.22
CA ILE A 23 26.36 13.93 8.98
C ILE A 23 26.36 12.40 8.98
N ALA A 24 27.45 11.77 9.43
CA ALA A 24 27.51 10.31 9.52
C ALA A 24 26.45 9.75 10.48
N ALA A 25 26.30 10.36 11.66
CA ALA A 25 25.29 9.96 12.65
C ALA A 25 23.86 10.14 12.11
N ALA A 26 23.56 11.30 11.51
CA ALA A 26 22.28 11.58 10.87
C ALA A 26 22.00 10.63 9.70
N GLY A 27 23.01 10.36 8.88
CA GLY A 27 22.95 9.42 7.76
C GLY A 27 22.64 8.01 8.22
N ILE A 28 23.31 7.51 9.27
CA ILE A 28 23.06 6.16 9.79
C ILE A 28 21.63 6.07 10.35
N TRP A 29 21.16 7.12 11.01
CA TRP A 29 19.77 7.18 11.51
C TRP A 29 18.75 7.22 10.37
N THR A 30 19.01 8.00 9.30
CA THR A 30 18.13 8.05 8.13
C THR A 30 18.11 6.73 7.38
N LEU A 31 19.27 6.13 7.12
CA LEU A 31 19.41 4.82 6.47
C LEU A 31 18.55 3.73 7.13
N LYS A 32 18.52 3.69 8.47
CA LYS A 32 17.72 2.71 9.23
C LYS A 32 16.22 2.98 9.20
N ASN A 33 15.82 4.24 9.02
CA ASN A 33 14.43 4.69 9.17
C ASN A 33 13.81 5.13 7.84
N THR A 34 14.44 4.82 6.70
CA THR A 34 13.89 5.15 5.38
C THR A 34 12.95 4.01 4.95
N PRO A 35 11.73 4.31 4.46
CA PRO A 35 10.81 3.27 3.98
C PRO A 35 11.42 2.46 2.85
N LEU A 36 11.12 1.17 2.80
CA LEU A 36 11.67 0.24 1.82
C LEU A 36 10.56 -0.29 0.92
N ASP A 37 10.81 -0.27 -0.38
CA ASP A 37 9.92 -0.86 -1.39
C ASP A 37 10.73 -1.41 -2.57
N ALA A 38 10.12 -2.24 -3.42
CA ALA A 38 10.78 -2.77 -4.60
C ALA A 38 10.93 -1.70 -5.69
N ILE A 39 9.85 -0.94 -5.92
CA ILE A 39 9.76 0.11 -6.94
C ILE A 39 9.06 1.34 -6.36
N PRO A 40 9.27 2.55 -6.93
CA PRO A 40 8.45 3.70 -6.56
C PRO A 40 6.98 3.45 -6.90
N ASP A 41 6.06 4.14 -6.21
CA ASP A 41 4.65 4.10 -6.58
C ASP A 41 4.45 4.79 -7.93
N LEU A 42 4.05 4.00 -8.92
CA LEU A 42 3.80 4.45 -10.30
C LEU A 42 2.33 4.81 -10.55
N SER A 43 1.47 4.58 -9.57
CA SER A 43 0.02 4.69 -9.76
C SER A 43 -0.45 6.14 -9.74
N ASP A 44 -1.42 6.44 -10.62
CA ASP A 44 -2.15 7.70 -10.57
C ASP A 44 -2.95 7.82 -9.27
N VAL A 45 -3.08 9.05 -8.81
CA VAL A 45 -4.01 9.37 -7.73
C VAL A 45 -5.40 9.14 -8.24
N GLN A 46 -6.06 8.13 -7.67
CA GLN A 46 -7.37 7.69 -8.09
C GLN A 46 -8.31 7.57 -6.90
N VAL A 47 -9.56 8.01 -7.08
CA VAL A 47 -10.63 7.81 -6.10
C VAL A 47 -11.70 6.94 -6.74
N ILE A 48 -12.00 5.82 -6.09
CA ILE A 48 -13.02 4.87 -6.54
C ILE A 48 -14.33 5.20 -5.83
N ILE A 49 -15.42 5.24 -6.59
CA ILE A 49 -16.78 5.26 -6.06
C ILE A 49 -17.43 3.95 -6.48
N PHE A 50 -17.84 3.17 -5.49
CA PHE A 50 -18.55 1.93 -5.68
C PHE A 50 -20.02 2.12 -5.33
N THR A 51 -20.92 1.56 -6.12
CA THR A 51 -22.36 1.69 -5.88
C THR A 51 -23.08 0.42 -6.27
N GLU A 52 -23.80 -0.15 -5.32
CA GLU A 52 -24.63 -1.34 -5.56
C GLU A 52 -26.04 -0.91 -5.99
N TYR A 53 -26.54 -1.55 -7.05
CA TYR A 53 -27.93 -1.40 -7.47
C TYR A 53 -28.55 -2.77 -7.80
N PRO A 54 -28.81 -3.62 -6.79
CA PRO A 54 -29.08 -5.04 -6.98
C PRO A 54 -30.26 -5.33 -7.92
N GLY A 55 -30.09 -6.32 -8.79
CA GLY A 55 -31.14 -6.81 -9.70
C GLY A 55 -31.38 -5.96 -10.95
N GLN A 56 -30.57 -4.91 -11.18
CA GLN A 56 -30.72 -4.03 -12.34
C GLN A 56 -29.81 -4.42 -13.50
N ALA A 57 -30.32 -4.27 -14.72
CA ALA A 57 -29.56 -4.50 -15.95
C ALA A 57 -28.45 -3.43 -16.11
N PRO A 58 -27.33 -3.75 -16.78
CA PRO A 58 -26.22 -2.81 -16.97
C PRO A 58 -26.64 -1.45 -17.54
N GLN A 59 -27.56 -1.43 -18.51
CA GLN A 59 -28.07 -0.19 -19.11
C GLN A 59 -28.80 0.69 -18.08
N VAL A 60 -29.61 0.09 -17.19
CA VAL A 60 -30.31 0.83 -16.14
C VAL A 60 -29.33 1.38 -15.12
N VAL A 61 -28.29 0.60 -14.79
CA VAL A 61 -27.22 1.05 -13.90
C VAL A 61 -26.44 2.22 -14.52
N GLU A 62 -26.15 2.16 -15.83
CA GLU A 62 -25.54 3.27 -16.56
C GLU A 62 -26.41 4.52 -16.48
N ASP A 63 -27.66 4.45 -16.93
CA ASP A 63 -28.54 5.61 -17.07
C ASP A 63 -28.90 6.25 -15.72
N GLN A 64 -29.09 5.45 -14.66
CA GLN A 64 -29.61 5.92 -13.37
C GLN A 64 -28.53 6.14 -12.31
N VAL A 65 -27.34 5.54 -12.44
CA VAL A 65 -26.30 5.58 -11.41
C VAL A 65 -24.96 6.03 -11.98
N THR A 66 -24.38 5.28 -12.92
CA THR A 66 -23.02 5.53 -13.41
C THR A 66 -22.92 6.85 -14.18
N TYR A 67 -23.86 7.14 -15.08
CA TYR A 67 -23.86 8.37 -15.87
C TYR A 67 -24.04 9.64 -15.01
N PRO A 68 -25.03 9.73 -14.09
CA PRO A 68 -25.12 10.85 -13.16
C PRO A 68 -23.87 11.05 -12.28
N LEU A 69 -23.24 9.95 -11.82
CA LEU A 69 -22.02 10.01 -11.03
C LEU A 69 -20.83 10.51 -11.86
N THR A 70 -20.57 9.89 -13.01
CA THR A 70 -19.42 10.24 -13.86
C THR A 70 -19.47 11.68 -14.35
N THR A 71 -20.63 12.13 -14.84
CA THR A 71 -20.82 13.51 -15.34
C THR A 71 -20.62 14.56 -14.25
N ALA A 72 -21.04 14.28 -13.02
CA ALA A 72 -20.76 15.15 -11.89
C ALA A 72 -19.29 15.12 -11.46
N MET A 73 -18.64 13.96 -11.53
CA MET A 73 -17.21 13.83 -11.20
C MET A 73 -16.29 14.53 -12.21
N LEU A 74 -16.73 14.73 -13.47
CA LEU A 74 -15.97 15.52 -14.45
C LEU A 74 -15.80 16.99 -14.04
N ALA A 75 -16.71 17.53 -13.22
CA ALA A 75 -16.61 18.89 -12.70
C ALA A 75 -15.68 19.00 -11.48
N VAL A 76 -15.17 17.87 -10.96
CA VAL A 76 -14.26 17.88 -9.82
C VAL A 76 -12.94 18.52 -10.26
N PRO A 77 -12.43 19.53 -9.51
CA PRO A 77 -11.18 20.19 -9.86
C PRO A 77 -10.00 19.20 -9.94
N ARG A 78 -9.13 19.39 -10.94
CA ARG A 78 -7.97 18.53 -11.23
C ARG A 78 -8.31 17.09 -11.61
N SER A 79 -9.57 16.81 -11.95
CA SER A 79 -9.91 15.52 -12.57
C SER A 79 -9.33 15.50 -13.99
N LYS A 80 -8.54 14.47 -14.27
CA LYS A 80 -7.90 14.25 -15.57
C LYS A 80 -8.78 13.38 -16.45
N VAL A 81 -9.25 12.26 -15.90
CA VAL A 81 -10.12 11.29 -16.57
C VAL A 81 -11.08 10.69 -15.56
N VAL A 82 -12.35 10.55 -15.94
CA VAL A 82 -13.35 9.79 -15.17
C VAL A 82 -13.76 8.57 -15.99
N ARG A 83 -13.64 7.38 -15.40
CA ARG A 83 -14.03 6.11 -16.04
C ARG A 83 -15.22 5.52 -15.30
N GLY A 84 -16.29 5.19 -16.02
CA GLY A 84 -17.45 4.50 -15.48
C GLY A 84 -17.54 3.06 -15.99
N TYR A 85 -17.91 2.13 -15.13
CA TYR A 85 -18.23 0.75 -15.49
C TYR A 85 -19.55 0.35 -14.87
N SER A 86 -20.50 -0.05 -15.71
CA SER A 86 -21.82 -0.52 -15.29
C SER A 86 -21.92 -2.02 -15.54
N PHE A 87 -22.02 -2.78 -14.47
CA PHE A 87 -22.26 -4.22 -14.49
C PHE A 87 -23.69 -4.53 -14.03
N PHE A 88 -24.07 -5.80 -14.10
CA PHE A 88 -25.37 -6.26 -13.59
C PHE A 88 -25.46 -6.05 -12.06
N GLY A 89 -26.15 -4.98 -11.69
CA GLY A 89 -26.40 -4.52 -10.34
C GLY A 89 -25.24 -3.84 -9.62
N LEU A 90 -24.18 -3.44 -10.32
CA LEU A 90 -23.00 -2.77 -9.73
C LEU A 90 -22.51 -1.64 -10.64
N SER A 91 -22.07 -0.54 -10.03
CA SER A 91 -21.43 0.59 -10.70
C SER A 91 -20.07 0.88 -10.07
N PHE A 92 -19.03 0.99 -10.90
CA PHE A 92 -17.71 1.48 -10.49
C PHE A 92 -17.39 2.77 -11.24
N VAL A 93 -17.06 3.82 -10.50
CA VAL A 93 -16.58 5.08 -11.06
C VAL A 93 -15.17 5.35 -10.54
N TYR A 94 -14.21 5.49 -11.45
CA TYR A 94 -12.82 5.80 -11.16
C TYR A 94 -12.54 7.25 -11.56
N VAL A 95 -12.24 8.08 -10.57
CA VAL A 95 -11.85 9.48 -10.78
C VAL A 95 -10.32 9.54 -10.71
N ILE A 96 -9.68 9.76 -11.84
CA ILE A 96 -8.22 9.86 -11.97
C ILE A 96 -7.84 11.33 -12.00
N PHE A 97 -6.90 11.72 -11.14
CA PHE A 97 -6.47 13.10 -10.97
C PHE A 97 -5.18 13.41 -11.75
N GLU A 98 -4.92 14.70 -11.93
CA GLU A 98 -3.64 15.19 -12.44
C GLU A 98 -2.49 14.88 -11.47
N ASP A 99 -1.29 14.70 -12.03
CA ASP A 99 -0.06 14.42 -11.27
C ASP A 99 0.20 15.49 -10.20
N GLY A 100 0.67 15.07 -9.02
CA GLY A 100 0.94 15.98 -7.88
C GLY A 100 -0.30 16.39 -7.08
N THR A 101 -1.48 15.86 -7.38
CA THR A 101 -2.67 16.04 -6.54
C THR A 101 -2.54 15.23 -5.25
N ASP A 102 -2.83 15.83 -4.09
CA ASP A 102 -2.87 15.09 -2.82
C ASP A 102 -4.08 14.12 -2.79
N MET A 103 -3.82 12.87 -2.38
CA MET A 103 -4.83 11.80 -2.36
C MET A 103 -5.97 12.12 -1.40
N TYR A 104 -5.68 12.62 -0.20
CA TYR A 104 -6.71 12.93 0.79
C TYR A 104 -7.54 14.14 0.37
N TRP A 105 -6.92 15.15 -0.22
CA TRP A 105 -7.62 16.29 -0.83
C TRP A 105 -8.57 15.81 -1.94
N ALA A 106 -8.09 14.95 -2.85
CA ALA A 106 -8.91 14.38 -3.92
C ALA A 106 -10.12 13.62 -3.35
N ARG A 107 -9.91 12.78 -2.33
CA ARG A 107 -10.98 12.06 -1.64
C ARG A 107 -12.00 13.01 -1.01
N SER A 108 -11.56 14.08 -0.34
CA SER A 108 -12.46 15.08 0.25
C SER A 108 -13.27 15.84 -0.81
N ARG A 109 -12.66 16.19 -1.95
CA ARG A 109 -13.36 16.86 -3.07
C ARG A 109 -14.40 15.94 -3.73
N VAL A 110 -14.06 14.66 -3.90
CA VAL A 110 -14.99 13.65 -4.41
C VAL A 110 -16.15 13.45 -3.44
N LEU A 111 -15.89 13.35 -2.14
CA LEU A 111 -16.94 13.21 -1.13
C LEU A 111 -17.93 14.38 -1.13
N GLU A 112 -17.43 15.61 -1.26
CA GLU A 112 -18.29 16.80 -1.39
C GLU A 112 -19.20 16.73 -2.62
N SER A 113 -18.63 16.35 -3.77
CA SER A 113 -19.38 16.20 -5.01
C SER A 113 -20.38 15.04 -4.93
N LEU A 114 -20.02 13.96 -4.24
CA LEU A 114 -20.87 12.80 -4.03
C LEU A 114 -22.10 13.15 -3.20
N ASN A 115 -21.94 13.97 -2.16
CA ASN A 115 -23.07 14.44 -1.34
C ASN A 115 -24.10 15.23 -2.16
N TYR A 116 -23.67 16.04 -3.12
CA TYR A 116 -24.57 16.79 -4.00
C TYR A 116 -25.36 15.84 -4.94
N VAL A 117 -24.68 14.86 -5.53
CA VAL A 117 -25.26 13.94 -6.52
C VAL A 117 -26.13 12.87 -5.87
N SER A 118 -25.91 12.54 -4.60
CA SER A 118 -26.63 11.47 -3.90
C SER A 118 -28.15 11.71 -3.88
N SER A 119 -28.60 12.97 -3.92
CA SER A 119 -30.03 13.34 -4.03
C SER A 119 -30.68 12.97 -5.38
N ARG A 120 -29.89 12.75 -6.43
CA ARG A 120 -30.34 12.42 -7.79
C ARG A 120 -30.34 10.91 -8.06
N LEU A 121 -29.80 10.11 -7.14
CA LEU A 121 -29.74 8.67 -7.29
C LEU A 121 -31.08 8.01 -6.91
N PRO A 122 -31.39 6.81 -7.44
CA PRO A 122 -32.59 6.09 -7.09
C PRO A 122 -32.72 5.83 -5.58
N PRO A 123 -33.95 5.76 -5.04
CA PRO A 123 -34.16 5.49 -3.62
C PRO A 123 -33.49 4.19 -3.17
N GLY A 124 -32.74 4.24 -2.07
CA GLY A 124 -32.06 3.07 -1.50
C GLY A 124 -30.70 2.75 -2.13
N VAL A 125 -30.24 3.52 -3.12
CA VAL A 125 -28.89 3.41 -3.68
C VAL A 125 -27.96 4.36 -2.94
N THR A 126 -26.95 3.82 -2.26
CA THR A 126 -25.97 4.61 -1.52
C THR A 126 -24.57 4.40 -2.11
N PRO A 127 -23.99 5.42 -2.76
CA PRO A 127 -22.62 5.32 -3.24
C PRO A 127 -21.63 5.33 -2.07
N ALA A 128 -20.60 4.49 -2.14
CA ALA A 128 -19.54 4.38 -1.16
C ALA A 128 -18.20 4.76 -1.80
N LEU A 129 -17.34 5.43 -1.02
CA LEU A 129 -15.94 5.59 -1.43
C LEU A 129 -15.19 4.26 -1.26
N GLY A 130 -14.35 3.95 -2.23
CA GLY A 130 -13.42 2.83 -2.16
C GLY A 130 -12.31 3.04 -1.10
N PRO A 131 -11.49 2.01 -0.88
CA PRO A 131 -10.43 2.04 0.12
C PRO A 131 -9.41 3.16 -0.14
N ASP A 132 -8.64 3.48 0.89
CA ASP A 132 -7.54 4.45 0.82
C ASP A 132 -6.26 3.80 0.26
N ALA A 133 -6.39 3.22 -0.94
CA ALA A 133 -5.35 2.44 -1.60
C ALA A 133 -5.39 2.63 -3.12
N THR A 134 -4.30 2.27 -3.77
CA THR A 134 -4.16 2.32 -5.23
C THR A 134 -4.19 0.91 -5.83
N GLY A 135 -4.17 0.80 -7.16
CA GLY A 135 -4.12 -0.51 -7.85
C GLY A 135 -2.87 -1.34 -7.52
N VAL A 136 -1.81 -0.70 -7.02
CA VAL A 136 -0.59 -1.37 -6.53
C VAL A 136 -0.67 -1.67 -5.03
N GLY A 137 -1.78 -1.42 -4.34
CA GLY A 137 -1.90 -1.66 -2.91
C GLY A 137 -1.95 -3.13 -2.50
N TRP A 138 -2.07 -4.07 -3.44
CA TRP A 138 -2.22 -5.50 -3.14
C TRP A 138 -0.88 -6.11 -2.71
N VAL A 139 -0.64 -6.23 -1.40
CA VAL A 139 0.69 -6.55 -0.87
C VAL A 139 0.83 -8.01 -0.44
N TYR A 140 -0.27 -8.65 -0.04
CA TYR A 140 -0.26 -10.03 0.46
C TYR A 140 -1.58 -10.72 0.15
N GLU A 141 -1.52 -11.89 -0.46
CA GLU A 141 -2.69 -12.72 -0.77
C GLU A 141 -2.53 -14.12 -0.20
N TYR A 142 -3.61 -14.68 0.32
CA TYR A 142 -3.63 -16.03 0.87
C TYR A 142 -4.93 -16.75 0.54
N ALA A 143 -4.83 -18.08 0.50
CA ALA A 143 -5.96 -18.99 0.43
C ALA A 143 -6.14 -19.70 1.78
N LEU A 144 -7.39 -19.97 2.12
CA LEU A 144 -7.80 -20.82 3.22
C LEU A 144 -8.14 -22.19 2.67
N VAL A 145 -7.46 -23.20 3.19
CA VAL A 145 -7.65 -24.59 2.79
C VAL A 145 -7.87 -25.43 4.03
N ASP A 146 -8.88 -26.29 4.02
CA ASP A 146 -9.01 -27.35 5.01
C ASP A 146 -8.64 -28.70 4.36
N ARG A 147 -7.46 -29.21 4.70
CA ARG A 147 -6.98 -30.51 4.16
C ARG A 147 -7.70 -31.71 4.77
N THR A 148 -8.45 -31.50 5.85
CA THR A 148 -9.23 -32.58 6.49
C THR A 148 -10.60 -32.78 5.86
N GLY A 149 -11.08 -31.80 5.08
CA GLY A 149 -12.40 -31.80 4.45
C GLY A 149 -13.56 -31.64 5.44
N ASN A 150 -13.30 -31.20 6.67
CA ASN A 150 -14.30 -31.01 7.71
C ASN A 150 -15.10 -29.71 7.53
N LEU A 151 -14.48 -28.71 6.89
CA LEU A 151 -15.08 -27.40 6.65
C LEU A 151 -15.37 -27.18 5.17
N ASP A 152 -16.58 -26.72 4.89
CA ASP A 152 -16.99 -26.34 3.55
C ASP A 152 -16.54 -24.90 3.18
N LEU A 153 -16.71 -24.55 1.91
CA LEU A 153 -16.38 -23.23 1.38
C LEU A 153 -17.17 -22.08 2.01
N ALA A 154 -18.37 -22.34 2.54
CA ALA A 154 -19.16 -21.33 3.21
C ALA A 154 -18.64 -21.04 4.62
N GLN A 155 -18.17 -22.07 5.31
CA GLN A 155 -17.52 -21.98 6.61
C GLN A 155 -16.14 -21.32 6.50
N LEU A 156 -15.35 -21.67 5.48
CA LEU A 156 -14.07 -21.00 5.20
C LEU A 156 -14.28 -19.51 4.86
N ARG A 157 -15.29 -19.19 4.04
CA ARG A 157 -15.66 -17.79 3.77
C ARG A 157 -16.12 -17.04 5.02
N SER A 158 -16.90 -17.70 5.88
CA SER A 158 -17.33 -17.13 7.15
C SER A 158 -16.13 -16.88 8.09
N LEU A 159 -15.16 -17.80 8.12
CA LEU A 159 -13.93 -17.63 8.88
C LEU A 159 -13.12 -16.43 8.35
N GLN A 160 -13.03 -16.28 7.02
CA GLN A 160 -12.40 -15.11 6.42
C GLN A 160 -13.10 -13.80 6.84
N ASP A 161 -14.41 -13.70 6.61
CA ASP A 161 -15.17 -12.45 6.76
C ASP A 161 -15.30 -11.99 8.22
N TRP A 162 -15.38 -12.94 9.16
CA TRP A 162 -15.71 -12.67 10.55
C TRP A 162 -14.57 -12.91 11.54
N TYR A 163 -13.55 -13.69 11.19
CA TYR A 163 -12.41 -13.98 12.09
C TYR A 163 -11.09 -13.40 11.60
N LEU A 164 -10.73 -13.56 10.31
CA LEU A 164 -9.44 -13.09 9.78
C LEU A 164 -9.46 -11.62 9.37
N ARG A 165 -10.53 -11.17 8.71
CA ARG A 165 -10.64 -9.82 8.16
C ARG A 165 -10.47 -8.73 9.24
N TYR A 166 -11.20 -8.82 10.36
CA TYR A 166 -11.19 -7.74 11.36
C TYR A 166 -9.84 -7.56 12.06
N PRO A 167 -9.17 -8.61 12.58
CA PRO A 167 -7.86 -8.43 13.22
C PRO A 167 -6.74 -8.08 12.23
N LEU A 168 -6.88 -8.42 10.94
CA LEU A 168 -5.93 -7.99 9.91
C LEU A 168 -6.15 -6.52 9.53
N GLN A 169 -7.39 -6.04 9.51
CA GLN A 169 -7.70 -4.61 9.29
C GLN A 169 -7.15 -3.69 10.39
N THR A 170 -6.85 -4.21 11.59
CA THR A 170 -6.22 -3.41 12.67
C THR A 170 -4.71 -3.28 12.53
N VAL A 171 -4.09 -3.98 11.58
CA VAL A 171 -2.64 -3.90 11.36
C VAL A 171 -2.29 -2.52 10.77
N PRO A 172 -1.30 -1.80 11.35
CA PRO A 172 -0.83 -0.54 10.79
C PRO A 172 -0.40 -0.69 9.33
N GLY A 173 -0.78 0.27 8.49
CA GLY A 173 -0.51 0.26 7.05
C GLY A 173 -1.51 -0.53 6.20
N VAL A 174 -2.43 -1.27 6.81
CA VAL A 174 -3.54 -1.89 6.06
C VAL A 174 -4.67 -0.87 5.86
N ALA A 175 -5.16 -0.76 4.63
CA ALA A 175 -6.35 0.02 4.29
C ALA A 175 -7.60 -0.87 4.23
N GLU A 176 -7.46 -2.07 3.66
CA GLU A 176 -8.57 -3.01 3.51
C GLU A 176 -8.05 -4.46 3.51
N VAL A 177 -8.90 -5.37 3.96
CA VAL A 177 -8.72 -6.81 3.79
C VAL A 177 -9.94 -7.32 3.04
N ALA A 178 -9.77 -7.54 1.75
CA ALA A 178 -10.84 -7.94 0.85
C ALA A 178 -10.93 -9.48 0.80
N SER A 179 -12.15 -10.00 0.86
CA SER A 179 -12.39 -11.44 0.76
C SER A 179 -12.55 -11.84 -0.71
N ILE A 180 -11.93 -12.95 -1.11
CA ILE A 180 -12.01 -13.49 -2.47
C ILE A 180 -12.45 -14.95 -2.44
N GLY A 181 -13.32 -15.34 -3.38
CA GLY A 181 -13.86 -16.70 -3.47
C GLY A 181 -14.74 -17.13 -2.29
N GLY A 182 -14.95 -18.44 -2.16
CA GLY A 182 -15.86 -19.04 -1.18
C GLY A 182 -17.35 -18.72 -1.39
N TYR A 183 -18.21 -19.28 -0.51
CA TYR A 183 -19.65 -19.05 -0.55
C TYR A 183 -20.11 -18.18 0.62
N VAL A 184 -20.85 -17.10 0.33
CA VAL A 184 -21.56 -16.38 1.41
C VAL A 184 -22.81 -17.17 1.76
N LYS A 185 -22.94 -17.54 3.03
CA LYS A 185 -24.07 -18.32 3.54
C LYS A 185 -25.35 -17.48 3.47
N GLN A 186 -26.34 -17.95 2.72
CA GLN A 186 -27.63 -17.30 2.56
C GLN A 186 -28.78 -18.21 3.03
N TYR A 187 -29.74 -17.63 3.76
CA TYR A 187 -31.02 -18.27 4.03
C TYR A 187 -31.91 -18.08 2.80
N GLN A 188 -32.23 -19.19 2.11
CA GLN A 188 -33.02 -19.16 0.87
C GLN A 188 -34.43 -19.66 1.17
N VAL A 189 -35.42 -18.86 0.78
CA VAL A 189 -36.85 -19.16 0.91
C VAL A 189 -37.39 -19.35 -0.50
N GLU A 190 -37.42 -20.60 -0.95
CA GLU A 190 -37.92 -21.00 -2.27
C GLU A 190 -39.42 -21.21 -2.17
N VAL A 191 -40.18 -20.23 -2.65
CA VAL A 191 -41.64 -20.25 -2.53
C VAL A 191 -42.27 -21.06 -3.66
N ASP A 192 -43.21 -21.94 -3.32
CA ASP A 192 -43.93 -22.79 -4.27
C ASP A 192 -45.16 -22.04 -4.83
N PRO A 193 -45.20 -21.72 -6.14
CA PRO A 193 -46.32 -20.99 -6.73
C PRO A 193 -47.67 -21.71 -6.62
N ASP A 194 -47.68 -23.04 -6.68
CA ASP A 194 -48.92 -23.83 -6.63
C ASP A 194 -49.51 -23.83 -5.23
N LYS A 195 -48.65 -23.88 -4.20
CA LYS A 195 -49.09 -23.73 -2.81
C LYS A 195 -49.59 -22.32 -2.51
N LEU A 196 -48.90 -21.28 -3.00
CA LEU A 196 -49.38 -19.91 -2.87
C LEU A 196 -50.77 -19.73 -3.49
N ALA A 197 -51.01 -20.31 -4.66
CA ALA A 197 -52.32 -20.29 -5.32
C ALA A 197 -53.38 -21.03 -4.48
N THR A 198 -53.05 -22.21 -3.96
CA THR A 198 -53.95 -23.04 -3.13
C THR A 198 -54.39 -22.31 -1.85
N TYR A 199 -53.46 -21.66 -1.16
CA TYR A 199 -53.75 -20.89 0.06
C TYR A 199 -54.21 -19.45 -0.21
N ASN A 200 -54.28 -19.05 -1.49
CA ASN A 200 -54.59 -17.69 -1.92
C ASN A 200 -53.75 -16.63 -1.18
N ILE A 201 -52.43 -16.84 -1.17
CA ILE A 201 -51.44 -15.95 -0.55
C ILE A 201 -50.59 -15.30 -1.66
N PRO A 202 -50.64 -13.96 -1.82
CA PRO A 202 -49.78 -13.29 -2.79
C PRO A 202 -48.31 -13.28 -2.33
N ILE A 203 -47.37 -13.37 -3.27
CA ILE A 203 -45.91 -13.33 -2.97
C ILE A 203 -45.49 -12.09 -2.17
N GLN A 204 -46.18 -10.95 -2.37
CA GLN A 204 -45.93 -9.73 -1.61
C GLN A 204 -46.20 -9.90 -0.11
N GLN A 205 -47.17 -10.74 0.27
CA GLN A 205 -47.47 -11.02 1.67
C GLN A 205 -46.37 -11.84 2.32
N VAL A 206 -45.80 -12.82 1.60
CA VAL A 206 -44.61 -13.57 2.04
C VAL A 206 -43.45 -12.62 2.34
N ARG A 207 -43.14 -11.72 1.40
CA ARG A 207 -42.06 -10.72 1.58
C ARG A 207 -42.31 -9.83 2.81
N ARG A 208 -43.54 -9.32 2.98
CA ARG A 208 -43.89 -8.45 4.12
C ARG A 208 -43.84 -9.20 5.45
N ALA A 209 -44.24 -10.47 5.48
CA ALA A 209 -44.19 -11.28 6.69
C ALA A 209 -42.74 -11.48 7.15
N ILE A 210 -41.85 -11.88 6.23
CA ILE A 210 -40.41 -12.04 6.53
C ILE A 210 -39.81 -10.72 7.03
N GLN A 211 -40.09 -9.60 6.36
CA GLN A 211 -39.57 -8.27 6.75
C GLN A 211 -40.03 -7.83 8.15
N ARG A 212 -41.23 -8.21 8.58
CA ARG A 212 -41.78 -7.87 9.91
C ARG A 212 -41.35 -8.82 11.02
N SER A 213 -40.84 -10.00 10.68
CA SER A 213 -40.51 -11.06 11.63
C SER A 213 -39.02 -11.14 11.98
N ASN A 214 -38.22 -10.13 11.63
CA ASN A 214 -36.79 -10.10 11.92
C ASN A 214 -36.37 -8.78 12.59
N SER A 215 -36.91 -8.50 13.77
CA SER A 215 -36.57 -7.31 14.54
C SER A 215 -36.74 -7.53 16.04
N ASP A 216 -35.73 -7.16 16.82
CA ASP A 216 -35.88 -7.00 18.27
C ASP A 216 -36.56 -5.65 18.59
N VAL A 217 -37.34 -5.61 19.68
CA VAL A 217 -38.02 -4.40 20.14
C VAL A 217 -37.66 -4.08 21.59
N GLY A 218 -37.47 -2.80 21.90
CA GLY A 218 -37.22 -2.31 23.27
C GLY A 218 -38.51 -1.81 23.92
N GLY A 219 -38.81 -2.30 25.12
CA GLY A 219 -39.96 -1.89 25.93
C GLY A 219 -39.62 -0.85 27.01
N ARG A 220 -38.49 -0.15 26.88
CA ARG A 220 -37.92 0.77 27.89
C ARG A 220 -37.57 0.03 29.20
N LEU A 221 -37.93 0.60 30.35
CA LEU A 221 -37.58 0.11 31.67
C LEU A 221 -38.83 0.02 32.55
N ILE A 222 -38.81 -0.93 33.47
CA ILE A 222 -39.75 -1.05 34.58
C ILE A 222 -38.91 -0.98 35.85
N GLU A 223 -39.24 -0.04 36.74
CA GLU A 223 -38.60 0.07 38.05
C GLU A 223 -39.33 -0.84 39.05
N MET A 224 -38.58 -1.72 39.71
CA MET A 224 -39.09 -2.60 40.77
C MET A 224 -38.07 -2.66 41.89
N ALA A 225 -38.48 -2.26 43.11
CA ALA A 225 -37.61 -2.21 44.29
C ALA A 225 -36.31 -1.43 44.05
N GLU A 226 -36.43 -0.18 43.58
CA GLU A 226 -35.29 0.72 43.28
C GLU A 226 -34.28 0.15 42.26
N THR A 227 -34.68 -0.90 41.52
CA THR A 227 -33.88 -1.53 40.46
C THR A 227 -34.58 -1.37 39.12
N GLU A 228 -33.86 -0.92 38.11
CA GLU A 228 -34.37 -0.77 36.75
C GLU A 228 -34.23 -2.08 35.95
N TYR A 229 -35.35 -2.62 35.47
CA TYR A 229 -35.40 -3.77 34.58
C TYR A 229 -35.67 -3.32 33.14
N MET A 230 -34.69 -3.51 32.27
CA MET A 230 -34.86 -3.25 30.84
C MET A 230 -35.73 -4.31 30.18
N VAL A 231 -36.83 -3.89 29.55
CA VAL A 231 -37.74 -4.80 28.84
C VAL A 231 -37.28 -4.96 27.40
N ARG A 232 -37.06 -6.20 26.95
CA ARG A 232 -36.65 -6.52 25.58
C ARG A 232 -37.52 -7.63 24.99
N GLY A 233 -38.06 -7.40 23.80
CA GLY A 233 -38.67 -8.41 22.95
C GLY A 233 -37.63 -8.99 22.00
N LEU A 234 -37.46 -10.31 22.03
CA LEU A 234 -36.56 -11.04 21.14
C LEU A 234 -37.32 -11.45 19.87
N GLY A 235 -36.88 -10.98 18.71
CA GLY A 235 -37.53 -11.23 17.42
C GLY A 235 -36.55 -11.47 16.26
N TYR A 236 -35.24 -11.58 16.52
CA TYR A 236 -34.28 -12.00 15.50
C TYR A 236 -34.41 -13.47 15.11
N ILE A 237 -34.32 -13.71 13.80
CA ILE A 237 -34.25 -15.04 13.21
C ILE A 237 -32.84 -15.60 13.43
N ARG A 238 -32.73 -16.79 14.02
CA ARG A 238 -31.45 -17.46 14.31
C ARG A 238 -31.32 -18.81 13.61
N SER A 239 -32.43 -19.43 13.26
CA SER A 239 -32.49 -20.77 12.70
C SER A 239 -33.43 -20.86 11.49
N LEU A 240 -33.31 -21.95 10.73
CA LEU A 240 -34.26 -22.29 9.67
C LEU A 240 -35.68 -22.52 10.23
N ASP A 241 -35.79 -23.03 11.46
CA ASP A 241 -37.09 -23.27 12.08
C ASP A 241 -37.82 -21.98 12.43
N ASP A 242 -37.09 -20.94 12.84
CA ASP A 242 -37.67 -19.61 13.08
C ASP A 242 -38.34 -19.07 11.80
N LEU A 243 -37.67 -19.22 10.65
CA LEU A 243 -38.23 -18.87 9.34
C LEU A 243 -39.48 -19.71 9.01
N ARG A 244 -39.42 -21.03 9.22
CA ARG A 244 -40.56 -21.93 8.94
C ARG A 244 -41.80 -21.59 9.76
N GLN A 245 -41.61 -21.06 10.97
CA GLN A 245 -42.70 -20.72 11.88
C GLN A 245 -43.35 -19.37 11.62
N ILE A 246 -42.81 -18.55 10.71
CA ILE A 246 -43.37 -17.23 10.40
C ILE A 246 -44.83 -17.37 9.94
N PRO A 247 -45.80 -16.77 10.65
CA PRO A 247 -47.19 -16.84 10.25
C PRO A 247 -47.46 -15.94 9.05
N LEU A 248 -48.06 -16.50 8.00
CA LEU A 248 -48.47 -15.75 6.81
C LEU A 248 -49.92 -15.31 6.89
N ARG A 249 -50.81 -16.23 7.28
CA ARG A 249 -52.25 -16.00 7.36
C ARG A 249 -52.86 -16.92 8.41
N ILE A 250 -54.00 -16.55 8.96
CA ILE A 250 -54.82 -17.42 9.80
C ILE A 250 -56.07 -17.82 9.00
N ASP A 251 -56.35 -19.11 8.94
CA ASP A 251 -57.57 -19.63 8.30
C ASP A 251 -58.82 -19.33 9.15
N ARG A 252 -60.02 -19.46 8.57
CA ARG A 252 -61.31 -19.24 9.25
C ARG A 252 -61.49 -20.09 10.51
N LEU A 253 -60.83 -21.25 10.58
CA LEU A 253 -60.83 -22.16 11.72
C LEU A 253 -59.78 -21.83 12.79
N GLY A 254 -59.02 -20.72 12.64
CA GLY A 254 -58.00 -20.29 13.59
C GLY A 254 -56.64 -20.96 13.43
N THR A 255 -56.45 -21.81 12.42
CA THR A 255 -55.16 -22.47 12.15
C THR A 255 -54.23 -21.53 11.37
N PRO A 256 -53.00 -21.25 11.86
CA PRO A 256 -52.05 -20.40 11.15
C PRO A 256 -51.40 -21.17 10.00
N ILE A 257 -51.45 -20.60 8.80
CA ILE A 257 -50.64 -20.99 7.64
C ILE A 257 -49.29 -20.32 7.79
N ARG A 258 -48.23 -21.11 7.85
CA ARG A 258 -46.85 -20.68 8.11
C ARG A 258 -46.05 -20.62 6.81
N LEU A 259 -44.88 -19.98 6.88
CA LEU A 259 -43.97 -19.91 5.74
C LEU A 259 -43.48 -21.29 5.30
N GLY A 260 -43.25 -22.21 6.25
CA GLY A 260 -42.86 -23.58 5.95
C GLY A 260 -43.92 -24.39 5.19
N ASP A 261 -45.19 -23.98 5.22
CA ASP A 261 -46.26 -24.66 4.49
C ASP A 261 -46.20 -24.35 2.99
N VAL A 262 -45.75 -23.13 2.63
CA VAL A 262 -45.78 -22.61 1.26
C VAL A 262 -44.40 -22.48 0.60
N ALA A 263 -43.32 -22.69 1.35
CA ALA A 263 -41.96 -22.52 0.85
C ALA A 263 -41.00 -23.61 1.36
N ASN A 264 -40.06 -24.00 0.51
CA ASN A 264 -38.89 -24.77 0.92
C ASN A 264 -37.83 -23.82 1.47
N ILE A 265 -37.39 -24.07 2.71
CA ILE A 265 -36.44 -23.18 3.41
C ILE A 265 -35.19 -23.98 3.74
N HIS A 266 -34.08 -23.59 3.11
CA HIS A 266 -32.78 -24.22 3.28
C HIS A 266 -31.66 -23.17 3.28
N LEU A 267 -30.46 -23.62 3.65
CA LEU A 267 -29.24 -22.85 3.46
C LEU A 267 -28.73 -23.07 2.05
N GLY A 268 -28.26 -22.00 1.42
CA GLY A 268 -27.64 -22.03 0.10
C GLY A 268 -26.59 -20.95 -0.04
N PRO A 269 -25.82 -20.98 -1.13
CA PRO A 269 -24.86 -19.94 -1.44
C PRO A 269 -25.54 -18.71 -2.03
N GLU A 270 -25.07 -17.52 -1.65
CA GLU A 270 -25.37 -16.30 -2.39
C GLU A 270 -24.79 -16.35 -3.81
N LEU A 271 -25.37 -15.58 -4.74
CA LEU A 271 -24.84 -15.39 -6.09
C LEU A 271 -23.36 -14.95 -6.04
N ARG A 272 -22.47 -15.80 -6.55
CA ARG A 272 -21.04 -15.50 -6.61
C ARG A 272 -20.74 -14.42 -7.64
N ARG A 273 -19.90 -13.47 -7.26
CA ARG A 273 -19.32 -12.46 -8.16
C ARG A 273 -17.86 -12.75 -8.52
N GLY A 274 -17.22 -13.67 -7.82
CA GLY A 274 -15.85 -14.11 -8.06
C GLY A 274 -15.64 -15.54 -7.53
N VAL A 275 -14.71 -16.25 -8.16
CA VAL A 275 -14.29 -17.60 -7.79
C VAL A 275 -12.78 -17.55 -7.56
N ALA A 276 -12.31 -18.24 -6.53
CA ALA A 276 -10.89 -18.45 -6.29
C ALA A 276 -10.61 -19.95 -6.33
N GLU A 277 -9.51 -20.32 -6.95
CA GLU A 277 -9.07 -21.70 -7.14
C GLU A 277 -7.59 -21.75 -6.76
N LEU A 278 -7.16 -22.85 -6.15
CA LEU A 278 -5.78 -23.05 -5.75
C LEU A 278 -5.15 -24.26 -6.45
N ASN A 279 -4.16 -23.98 -7.31
CA ASN A 279 -3.28 -24.98 -7.97
C ASN A 279 -3.98 -26.01 -8.87
N GLY A 280 -5.23 -25.79 -9.29
CA GLY A 280 -6.02 -26.75 -10.05
C GLY A 280 -6.60 -27.90 -9.23
N GLU A 281 -6.46 -27.85 -7.89
CA GLU A 281 -6.91 -28.89 -6.97
C GLU A 281 -8.29 -28.62 -6.37
N GLY A 282 -8.81 -27.40 -6.49
CA GLY A 282 -10.15 -27.06 -6.02
C GLY A 282 -10.40 -25.57 -5.77
N GLU A 283 -11.68 -25.23 -5.69
CA GLU A 283 -12.11 -23.90 -5.26
C GLU A 283 -11.78 -23.66 -3.78
N VAL A 284 -11.42 -22.42 -3.45
CA VAL A 284 -11.04 -21.99 -2.09
C VAL A 284 -11.69 -20.65 -1.72
N ALA A 285 -11.64 -20.30 -0.44
CA ALA A 285 -11.86 -18.94 0.03
C ALA A 285 -10.51 -18.32 0.40
N GLY A 286 -10.34 -17.02 0.23
CA GLY A 286 -9.08 -16.34 0.51
C GLY A 286 -9.25 -14.89 0.91
N GLY A 287 -8.12 -14.25 1.15
CA GLY A 287 -8.05 -12.84 1.51
C GLY A 287 -6.92 -12.13 0.78
N VAL A 288 -7.20 -10.89 0.38
CA VAL A 288 -6.24 -9.95 -0.20
C VAL A 288 -6.05 -8.82 0.81
N VAL A 289 -4.82 -8.62 1.25
CA VAL A 289 -4.45 -7.50 2.12
C VAL A 289 -4.01 -6.34 1.24
N ILE A 290 -4.72 -5.23 1.38
CA ILE A 290 -4.52 -4.02 0.60
C ILE A 290 -3.87 -2.98 1.52
N MET A 291 -2.66 -2.57 1.18
CA MET A 291 -1.89 -1.53 1.86
C MET A 291 -2.46 -0.14 1.56
N ARG A 292 -2.36 0.74 2.55
CA ARG A 292 -2.68 2.16 2.44
C ARG A 292 -1.72 2.88 1.50
N TYR A 293 -2.24 3.86 0.78
CA TYR A 293 -1.43 4.75 -0.04
C TYR A 293 -0.31 5.42 0.78
N GLY A 294 0.91 5.37 0.24
CA GLY A 294 2.09 6.02 0.84
C GLY A 294 2.70 5.35 2.07
N ASP A 295 2.18 4.21 2.52
CA ASP A 295 2.75 3.47 3.66
C ASP A 295 3.89 2.53 3.22
N ASN A 296 4.64 1.99 4.19
CA ASN A 296 5.76 1.10 3.95
C ASN A 296 5.27 -0.34 3.70
N ALA A 297 5.49 -0.83 2.47
CA ALA A 297 5.10 -2.17 2.05
C ALA A 297 5.75 -3.27 2.88
N LEU A 298 7.08 -3.23 3.06
CA LEU A 298 7.79 -4.27 3.80
C LEU A 298 7.34 -4.35 5.26
N ALA A 299 7.24 -3.19 5.93
CA ALA A 299 6.81 -3.14 7.33
C ALA A 299 5.36 -3.60 7.52
N THR A 300 4.47 -3.25 6.60
CA THR A 300 3.06 -3.69 6.62
C THR A 300 3.00 -5.21 6.43
N ILE A 301 3.74 -5.77 5.47
CA ILE A 301 3.77 -7.22 5.22
C ILE A 301 4.33 -7.99 6.41
N GLU A 302 5.41 -7.51 7.03
CA GLU A 302 5.96 -8.14 8.24
C GLU A 302 4.94 -8.14 9.39
N ALA A 303 4.23 -7.04 9.60
CA ALA A 303 3.18 -6.95 10.60
C ALA A 303 1.99 -7.89 10.30
N VAL A 304 1.61 -8.01 9.01
CA VAL A 304 0.58 -8.95 8.54
C VAL A 304 1.03 -10.41 8.77
N ARG A 305 2.27 -10.77 8.40
CA ARG A 305 2.84 -12.11 8.62
C ARG A 305 2.82 -12.45 10.12
N ALA A 306 3.23 -11.52 10.98
CA ALA A 306 3.19 -11.69 12.43
C ALA A 306 1.76 -11.89 12.96
N LYS A 307 0.80 -11.08 12.47
CA LYS A 307 -0.60 -11.19 12.87
C LYS A 307 -1.23 -12.51 12.40
N LEU A 308 -0.93 -12.96 11.18
CA LEU A 308 -1.37 -14.27 10.69
C LEU A 308 -0.81 -15.42 11.52
N ALA A 309 0.45 -15.34 11.95
CA ALA A 309 1.05 -16.34 12.84
C ALA A 309 0.38 -16.40 14.22
N GLU A 310 -0.09 -15.26 14.74
CA GLU A 310 -0.90 -15.19 15.96
C GLU A 310 -2.28 -15.82 15.75
N LEU A 311 -2.99 -15.41 14.69
CA LEU A 311 -4.35 -15.88 14.37
C LEU A 311 -4.39 -17.36 14.02
N LYS A 312 -3.29 -17.92 13.48
CA LYS A 312 -3.15 -19.35 13.18
C LYS A 312 -3.45 -20.25 14.39
N LYS A 313 -3.21 -19.76 15.61
CA LYS A 313 -3.47 -20.50 16.86
C LYS A 313 -4.95 -20.68 17.18
N GLY A 314 -5.81 -19.76 16.70
CA GLY A 314 -7.25 -19.81 16.93
C GLY A 314 -8.04 -20.41 15.76
N LEU A 315 -7.37 -20.85 14.70
CA LEU A 315 -8.02 -21.51 13.58
C LEU A 315 -8.56 -22.89 14.00
N PRO A 316 -9.70 -23.33 13.42
CA PRO A 316 -10.17 -24.69 13.58
C PRO A 316 -9.11 -25.72 13.12
N ARG A 317 -9.13 -26.90 13.74
CA ARG A 317 -8.23 -28.00 13.34
C ARG A 317 -8.45 -28.35 11.87
N GLY A 318 -7.35 -28.45 11.11
CA GLY A 318 -7.37 -28.77 9.68
C GLY A 318 -7.25 -27.56 8.75
N VAL A 319 -7.61 -26.37 9.23
CA VAL A 319 -7.51 -25.13 8.45
C VAL A 319 -6.07 -24.64 8.39
N GLU A 320 -5.60 -24.39 7.17
CA GLU A 320 -4.30 -23.82 6.85
C GLU A 320 -4.47 -22.52 6.07
N ILE A 321 -3.64 -21.53 6.39
CA ILE A 321 -3.47 -20.31 5.62
C ILE A 321 -2.28 -20.52 4.70
N VAL A 322 -2.53 -20.61 3.39
CA VAL A 322 -1.51 -20.79 2.37
C VAL A 322 -1.25 -19.44 1.69
N PRO A 323 -0.06 -18.83 1.85
CA PRO A 323 0.28 -17.62 1.12
C PRO A 323 0.39 -17.93 -0.38
N VAL A 324 -0.29 -17.13 -1.19
CA VAL A 324 -0.31 -17.25 -2.67
C VAL A 324 0.53 -16.15 -3.29
N TYR A 325 0.46 -14.94 -2.74
CA TYR A 325 1.27 -13.80 -3.18
C TYR A 325 1.85 -13.08 -1.97
N ASP A 326 3.16 -12.84 -1.99
CA ASP A 326 3.87 -12.10 -0.96
C ASP A 326 4.89 -11.17 -1.63
N ARG A 327 4.56 -9.88 -1.66
CA ARG A 327 5.44 -8.86 -2.24
C ARG A 327 6.74 -8.67 -1.46
N GLY A 328 6.74 -8.97 -0.15
CA GLY A 328 7.91 -8.83 0.72
C GLY A 328 9.09 -9.64 0.21
N ASN A 329 8.84 -10.84 -0.33
CA ASN A 329 9.88 -11.68 -0.92
C ASN A 329 10.62 -10.99 -2.08
N LEU A 330 9.92 -10.21 -2.91
CA LEU A 330 10.53 -9.45 -3.99
C LEU A 330 11.34 -8.27 -3.44
N ILE A 331 10.79 -7.55 -2.46
CA ILE A 331 11.44 -6.40 -1.82
C ILE A 331 12.75 -6.85 -1.16
N GLU A 332 12.72 -7.93 -0.37
CA GLU A 332 13.89 -8.51 0.30
C GLU A 332 14.98 -8.91 -0.71
N ARG A 333 14.62 -9.60 -1.80
CA ARG A 333 15.58 -9.99 -2.86
C ARG A 333 16.15 -8.79 -3.60
N ALA A 334 15.32 -7.78 -3.88
CA ALA A 334 15.75 -6.56 -4.56
C ALA A 334 16.77 -5.78 -3.71
N ILE A 335 16.49 -5.62 -2.42
CA ILE A 335 17.38 -4.96 -1.47
C ILE A 335 18.68 -5.75 -1.32
N GLU A 336 18.61 -7.08 -1.16
CA GLU A 336 19.82 -7.89 -1.02
C GLU A 336 20.68 -7.85 -2.28
N ASN A 337 20.06 -7.88 -3.47
CA ASN A 337 20.78 -7.72 -4.73
C ASN A 337 21.52 -6.37 -4.78
N ILE A 338 20.84 -5.27 -4.46
CA ILE A 338 21.45 -3.94 -4.49
C ILE A 338 22.52 -3.79 -3.43
N ARG A 339 22.29 -4.31 -2.23
CA ARG A 339 23.29 -4.33 -1.16
C ARG A 339 24.53 -5.10 -1.61
N SER A 340 24.36 -6.27 -2.22
CA SER A 340 25.48 -7.03 -2.79
C SER A 340 26.22 -6.21 -3.83
N LYS A 341 25.50 -5.56 -4.75
CA LYS A 341 26.12 -4.77 -5.81
C LYS A 341 26.84 -3.52 -5.30
N LEU A 342 26.26 -2.80 -4.34
CA LEU A 342 26.94 -1.68 -3.68
C LEU A 342 28.20 -2.13 -2.93
N ILE A 343 28.18 -3.30 -2.31
CA ILE A 343 29.37 -3.87 -1.65
C ILE A 343 30.41 -4.30 -2.68
N GLU A 344 30.00 -4.97 -3.76
CA GLU A 344 30.89 -5.35 -4.87
C GLU A 344 31.55 -4.12 -5.50
N GLU A 345 30.78 -3.08 -5.83
CA GLU A 345 31.27 -1.80 -6.35
C GLU A 345 32.23 -1.13 -5.36
N PHE A 346 31.85 -1.07 -4.07
CA PHE A 346 32.73 -0.52 -3.04
C PHE A 346 34.07 -1.26 -2.95
N ILE A 347 34.07 -2.60 -3.03
CA ILE A 347 35.28 -3.42 -3.01
C ILE A 347 36.11 -3.19 -4.28
N VAL A 348 35.50 -3.25 -5.46
CA VAL A 348 36.19 -3.07 -6.74
C VAL A 348 36.82 -1.68 -6.80
N VAL A 349 36.07 -0.64 -6.47
CA VAL A 349 36.58 0.74 -6.42
C VAL A 349 37.69 0.87 -5.37
N SER A 350 37.55 0.27 -4.19
CA SER A 350 38.60 0.27 -3.17
C SER A 350 39.89 -0.38 -3.67
N ILE A 351 39.80 -1.52 -4.36
CA ILE A 351 40.96 -2.23 -4.93
C ILE A 351 41.62 -1.35 -5.99
N VAL A 352 40.86 -0.80 -6.93
CA VAL A 352 41.37 0.09 -7.98
C VAL A 352 42.07 1.31 -7.36
N CYS A 353 41.46 1.97 -6.36
CA CYS A 353 42.07 3.07 -5.63
C CYS A 353 43.41 2.69 -4.98
N VAL A 354 43.49 1.53 -4.32
CA VAL A 354 44.72 1.06 -3.67
C VAL A 354 45.81 0.76 -4.70
N VAL A 355 45.45 0.13 -5.82
CA VAL A 355 46.40 -0.24 -6.89
C VAL A 355 46.95 0.99 -7.59
N PHE A 356 46.12 1.98 -7.92
CA PHE A 356 46.58 3.18 -8.62
C PHE A 356 47.35 4.15 -7.71
N LEU A 357 46.93 4.32 -6.45
CA LEU A 357 47.59 5.26 -5.55
C LEU A 357 48.86 4.70 -4.89
N LEU A 358 49.05 3.37 -4.88
CA LEU A 358 50.17 2.64 -4.24
C LEU A 358 50.51 3.06 -2.79
N HIS A 359 49.60 3.82 -2.14
CA HIS A 359 49.76 4.34 -0.79
C HIS A 359 48.44 4.17 -0.03
N PHE A 360 48.43 3.20 0.89
CA PHE A 360 47.22 2.75 1.59
C PHE A 360 46.45 3.87 2.29
N ARG A 361 47.15 4.82 2.93
CA ARG A 361 46.49 5.95 3.61
C ARG A 361 45.80 6.90 2.64
N SER A 362 46.33 7.04 1.43
CA SER A 362 45.74 7.90 0.38
C SER A 362 44.49 7.24 -0.18
N ALA A 363 44.56 5.94 -0.45
CA ALA A 363 43.41 5.16 -0.87
C ALA A 363 42.28 5.18 0.18
N LEU A 364 42.60 5.14 1.48
CA LEU A 364 41.60 5.21 2.55
C LEU A 364 40.80 6.53 2.53
N VAL A 365 41.40 7.64 2.10
CA VAL A 365 40.70 8.94 1.97
C VAL A 365 39.66 8.87 0.85
N ALA A 366 40.02 8.31 -0.32
CA ALA A 366 39.08 8.10 -1.42
C ALA A 366 37.95 7.14 -1.00
N ILE A 367 38.29 6.04 -0.33
CA ILE A 367 37.32 5.04 0.15
C ILE A 367 36.38 5.63 1.20
N ALA A 368 36.86 6.47 2.12
CA ALA A 368 36.04 7.10 3.15
C ALA A 368 35.04 8.11 2.59
N SER A 369 35.30 8.66 1.39
CA SER A 369 34.37 9.58 0.73
C SER A 369 33.07 8.90 0.29
N LEU A 370 33.12 7.60 -0.04
CA LEU A 370 31.99 6.82 -0.53
C LEU A 370 30.87 6.66 0.52
N PRO A 371 31.12 6.10 1.72
CA PRO A 371 30.09 6.02 2.76
C PRO A 371 29.53 7.39 3.10
N MET A 372 30.36 8.43 3.15
CA MET A 372 29.89 9.78 3.46
C MET A 372 28.94 10.33 2.40
N GLY A 373 29.21 10.12 1.11
CA GLY A 373 28.31 10.53 0.04
C GLY A 373 26.98 9.78 0.07
N ILE A 374 27.01 8.46 0.29
CA ILE A 374 25.80 7.64 0.44
C ILE A 374 24.96 8.14 1.62
N LEU A 375 25.58 8.36 2.78
CA LEU A 375 24.89 8.84 3.98
C LEU A 375 24.27 10.24 3.76
N MET A 376 24.95 11.12 3.02
CA MET A 376 24.37 12.41 2.61
C MET A 376 23.16 12.25 1.69
N ALA A 377 23.21 11.31 0.73
CA ALA A 377 22.08 11.02 -0.15
C ALA A 377 20.85 10.55 0.65
N PHE A 378 21.02 9.64 1.60
CA PHE A 378 19.92 9.16 2.46
C PHE A 378 19.29 10.27 3.32
N ILE A 379 20.09 11.24 3.78
CA ILE A 379 19.56 12.41 4.49
C ILE A 379 18.63 13.21 3.57
N ILE A 380 19.08 13.49 2.35
CA ILE A 380 18.29 14.27 1.37
C ILE A 380 17.03 13.49 0.95
N MET A 381 17.16 12.20 0.67
CA MET A 381 16.02 11.33 0.33
C MET A 381 14.96 11.36 1.42
N LYS A 382 15.36 11.25 2.70
CA LYS A 382 14.43 11.31 3.83
C LYS A 382 13.75 12.67 3.96
N LEU A 383 14.47 13.77 3.73
CA LEU A 383 13.90 15.12 3.76
C LEU A 383 12.90 15.34 2.63
N GLN A 384 13.09 14.69 1.48
CA GLN A 384 12.18 14.73 0.34
C GLN A 384 11.03 13.71 0.44
N GLY A 385 11.09 12.76 1.38
CA GLY A 385 10.10 11.70 1.52
C GLY A 385 10.24 10.57 0.48
N ILE A 386 11.40 10.44 -0.16
CA ILE A 386 11.65 9.40 -1.16
C ILE A 386 11.95 8.07 -0.45
N ASN A 387 11.24 7.01 -0.86
CA ASN A 387 11.47 5.66 -0.36
C ASN A 387 12.76 5.06 -0.96
N ALA A 388 13.41 4.15 -0.22
CA ALA A 388 14.54 3.39 -0.71
C ALA A 388 14.02 2.21 -1.55
N ASN A 389 14.21 2.30 -2.86
CA ASN A 389 13.78 1.32 -3.85
C ASN A 389 14.90 1.05 -4.88
N ILE A 390 14.64 0.16 -5.85
CA ILE A 390 15.64 -0.21 -6.85
C ILE A 390 16.16 0.99 -7.66
N MET A 391 15.27 1.93 -8.01
CA MET A 391 15.63 3.10 -8.82
C MET A 391 16.46 4.09 -8.02
N SER A 392 16.04 4.42 -6.79
CA SER A 392 16.76 5.36 -5.94
C SER A 392 18.14 4.85 -5.52
N LEU A 393 18.24 3.56 -5.17
CA LEU A 393 19.53 2.97 -4.81
C LEU A 393 20.41 2.71 -6.05
N GLY A 394 19.79 2.45 -7.21
CA GLY A 394 20.49 2.37 -8.49
C GLY A 394 21.14 3.69 -8.88
N GLY A 395 20.47 4.83 -8.64
CA GLY A 395 21.06 6.16 -8.80
C GLY A 395 22.30 6.36 -7.93
N ILE A 396 22.24 5.93 -6.66
CA ILE A 396 23.40 5.94 -5.76
C ILE A 396 24.54 5.07 -6.31
N ALA A 397 24.23 3.86 -6.80
CA ALA A 397 25.23 2.95 -7.39
C ALA A 397 25.94 3.59 -8.59
N ILE A 398 25.20 4.21 -9.51
CA ILE A 398 25.77 4.94 -10.66
C ILE A 398 26.65 6.11 -10.20
N ALA A 399 26.23 6.81 -9.13
CA ALA A 399 26.96 7.96 -8.60
C ALA A 399 28.28 7.60 -7.90
N ILE A 400 28.45 6.38 -7.40
CA ILE A 400 29.69 5.92 -6.72
C ILE A 400 30.91 6.10 -7.62
N GLY A 401 30.80 5.74 -8.91
CA GLY A 401 31.91 5.86 -9.86
C GLY A 401 32.37 7.31 -10.05
N ALA A 402 31.44 8.23 -10.26
CA ALA A 402 31.74 9.65 -10.44
C ALA A 402 32.21 10.32 -9.13
N MET A 403 31.70 9.88 -7.98
CA MET A 403 32.08 10.42 -6.68
C MET A 403 33.55 10.15 -6.34
N VAL A 404 34.02 8.93 -6.63
CA VAL A 404 35.42 8.55 -6.35
C VAL A 404 36.39 9.22 -7.30
N ASP A 405 36.02 9.41 -8.57
CA ASP A 405 36.89 10.06 -9.57
C ASP A 405 37.37 11.44 -9.08
N GLY A 406 36.46 12.26 -8.57
CA GLY A 406 36.81 13.56 -7.98
C GLY A 406 37.80 13.46 -6.81
N ALA A 407 37.65 12.44 -5.95
CA ALA A 407 38.56 12.22 -4.84
C ALA A 407 39.95 11.74 -5.32
N ILE A 408 39.99 10.80 -6.29
CA ILE A 408 41.25 10.28 -6.86
C ILE A 408 42.03 11.42 -7.53
N VAL A 409 41.40 12.21 -8.38
CA VAL A 409 42.08 13.30 -9.12
C VAL A 409 42.68 14.34 -8.16
N MET A 410 41.98 14.67 -7.07
CA MET A 410 42.51 15.58 -6.04
C MET A 410 43.70 14.98 -5.28
N ILE A 411 43.63 13.69 -4.93
CA ILE A 411 44.70 12.99 -4.23
C ILE A 411 45.94 12.83 -5.13
N GLU A 412 45.75 12.49 -6.40
CA GLU A 412 46.81 12.33 -7.40
C GLU A 412 47.54 13.66 -7.63
N ASN A 413 46.80 14.77 -7.82
CA ASN A 413 47.44 16.08 -7.96
C ASN A 413 48.26 16.45 -6.71
N GLY A 414 47.74 16.10 -5.52
CA GLY A 414 48.45 16.27 -4.26
C GLY A 414 49.73 15.44 -4.17
N HIS A 415 49.73 14.18 -4.64
CA HIS A 415 50.95 13.34 -4.66
C HIS A 415 51.99 13.90 -5.62
N LYS A 416 51.57 14.31 -6.82
CA LYS A 416 52.48 14.89 -7.81
C LYS A 416 53.14 16.18 -7.31
N HIS A 417 52.40 17.05 -6.63
CA HIS A 417 52.95 18.24 -5.99
C HIS A 417 53.95 17.93 -4.86
N LEU A 418 53.70 16.87 -4.09
CA LEU A 418 54.64 16.41 -3.06
C LEU A 418 55.92 15.82 -3.66
N GLU A 419 55.80 15.07 -4.76
CA GLU A 419 56.94 14.51 -5.49
C GLU A 419 57.81 15.62 -6.11
N GLU A 420 57.19 16.62 -6.73
CA GLU A 420 57.91 17.79 -7.27
C GLU A 420 58.62 18.60 -6.19
N ALA A 421 58.00 18.78 -5.02
CA ALA A 421 58.61 19.48 -3.89
C ALA A 421 59.79 18.68 -3.31
N ALA A 422 59.65 17.35 -3.22
CA ALA A 422 60.73 16.46 -2.81
C ALA A 422 61.89 16.48 -3.81
N ALA A 423 61.61 16.45 -5.12
CA ALA A 423 62.60 16.55 -6.18
C ALA A 423 63.36 17.90 -6.17
N LYS A 424 62.71 18.98 -5.73
CA LYS A 424 63.30 20.30 -5.52
C LYS A 424 64.09 20.43 -4.19
N GLY A 425 64.22 19.35 -3.42
CA GLY A 425 65.00 19.31 -2.18
C GLY A 425 64.35 20.00 -0.98
N VAL A 426 63.04 20.24 -1.02
CA VAL A 426 62.31 20.88 0.07
C VAL A 426 62.10 19.89 1.23
N VAL A 427 62.50 20.27 2.45
CA VAL A 427 62.23 19.46 3.65
C VAL A 427 60.72 19.50 3.93
N ILE A 428 60.07 18.34 3.83
CA ILE A 428 58.61 18.22 4.04
C ILE A 428 58.33 18.12 5.55
N ASP A 429 58.15 19.26 6.20
CA ASP A 429 57.57 19.33 7.54
C ASP A 429 56.03 19.34 7.49
N SER A 430 55.37 19.22 8.65
CA SER A 430 53.91 19.20 8.73
C SER A 430 53.28 20.47 8.13
N ALA A 431 53.86 21.65 8.37
CA ALA A 431 53.33 22.92 7.85
C ALA A 431 53.49 23.04 6.33
N THR A 432 54.64 22.65 5.79
CA THR A 432 54.92 22.63 4.34
C THR A 432 54.03 21.62 3.63
N ARG A 433 53.77 20.45 4.23
CA ARG A 433 52.81 19.47 3.69
C ARG A 433 51.39 20.05 3.57
N TRP A 434 50.91 20.76 4.60
CA TRP A 434 49.60 21.42 4.55
C TRP A 434 49.53 22.50 3.48
N ARG A 435 50.60 23.27 3.29
CA ARG A 435 50.68 24.28 2.23
C ARG A 435 50.63 23.64 0.84
N ILE A 436 51.46 22.64 0.59
CA ILE A 436 51.53 21.93 -0.70
C ILE A 436 50.19 21.27 -1.03
N MET A 437 49.56 20.57 -0.09
CA MET A 437 48.24 19.96 -0.30
C MET A 437 47.15 21.01 -0.54
N GLY A 438 47.22 22.16 0.14
CA GLY A 438 46.31 23.28 -0.08
C GLY A 438 46.48 23.89 -1.48
N ASP A 439 47.71 24.06 -1.94
CA ASP A 439 48.02 24.58 -3.28
C ASP A 439 47.51 23.63 -4.37
N ALA A 440 47.75 22.32 -4.23
CA ALA A 440 47.23 21.30 -5.14
C ALA A 440 45.69 21.27 -5.19
N ALA A 441 45.03 21.48 -4.04
CA ALA A 441 43.57 21.57 -3.97
C ALA A 441 43.02 22.85 -4.61
N ARG A 442 43.73 23.99 -4.51
CA ARG A 442 43.32 25.27 -5.14
C ARG A 442 43.40 25.26 -6.66
N GLU A 443 44.35 24.50 -7.20
CA GLU A 443 44.55 24.34 -8.64
C GLU A 443 43.41 23.53 -9.27
N VAL A 444 43.14 22.34 -8.73
CA VAL A 444 42.21 21.38 -9.34
C VAL A 444 40.78 21.49 -8.78
N GLY A 445 40.61 22.08 -7.59
CA GLY A 445 39.32 22.23 -6.91
C GLY A 445 38.23 22.90 -7.76
N PRO A 446 38.48 24.04 -8.43
CA PRO A 446 37.49 24.65 -9.32
C PRO A 446 37.11 23.73 -10.49
N ALA A 447 38.08 23.07 -11.12
CA ALA A 447 37.84 22.20 -12.27
C ALA A 447 36.96 20.99 -11.89
N LEU A 448 37.27 20.32 -10.77
CA LEU A 448 36.48 19.19 -10.28
C LEU A 448 35.07 19.60 -9.86
N PHE A 449 34.94 20.72 -9.16
CA PHE A 449 33.63 21.21 -8.75
C PHE A 449 32.73 21.50 -9.95
N PHE A 450 33.24 22.19 -10.97
CA PHE A 450 32.47 22.47 -12.18
C PHE A 450 32.20 21.20 -13.00
N SER A 451 33.14 20.24 -13.06
CA SER A 451 32.92 18.95 -13.72
C SER A 451 31.76 18.17 -13.07
N LEU A 452 31.79 18.02 -11.74
CA LEU A 452 30.71 17.36 -11.00
C LEU A 452 29.38 18.12 -11.10
N LEU A 453 29.42 19.45 -11.11
CA LEU A 453 28.23 20.28 -11.32
C LEU A 453 27.63 20.07 -12.72
N ILE A 454 28.47 19.93 -13.76
CA ILE A 454 28.01 19.62 -15.12
C ILE A 454 27.31 18.27 -15.15
N ILE A 455 27.84 17.26 -14.45
CA ILE A 455 27.17 15.96 -14.30
C ILE A 455 25.80 16.19 -13.65
N THR A 456 25.71 16.86 -12.49
CA THR A 456 24.42 17.12 -11.82
C THR A 456 23.42 17.86 -12.72
N VAL A 457 23.86 18.89 -13.44
CA VAL A 457 23.00 19.68 -14.34
C VAL A 457 22.58 18.86 -15.56
N SER A 458 23.43 17.96 -16.05
CA SER A 458 23.10 17.06 -17.17
C SER A 458 22.00 16.05 -16.84
N PHE A 459 21.77 15.76 -15.56
CA PHE A 459 20.66 14.91 -15.09
C PHE A 459 19.35 15.69 -14.90
N LEU A 460 19.38 17.04 -14.87
CA LEU A 460 18.19 17.87 -14.67
C LEU A 460 17.04 17.59 -15.67
N PRO A 461 17.29 17.29 -16.97
CA PRO A 461 16.23 16.95 -17.91
C PRO A 461 15.40 15.74 -17.51
N ILE A 462 15.92 14.79 -16.72
CA ILE A 462 15.16 13.60 -16.27
C ILE A 462 13.95 14.01 -15.42
N PHE A 463 14.04 15.09 -14.65
CA PHE A 463 12.92 15.61 -13.86
C PHE A 463 11.80 16.24 -14.70
N THR A 464 12.00 16.40 -16.02
CA THR A 464 10.94 16.88 -16.93
C THR A 464 10.04 15.76 -17.43
N LEU A 465 10.42 14.49 -17.19
CA LEU A 465 9.58 13.33 -17.47
C LEU A 465 8.31 13.37 -16.63
N GLN A 466 7.16 13.11 -17.25
CA GLN A 466 5.84 13.18 -16.61
C GLN A 466 5.29 11.78 -16.32
N ALA A 467 4.14 11.68 -15.66
CA ALA A 467 3.39 10.45 -15.51
C ALA A 467 4.20 9.27 -14.93
N GLN A 468 4.20 8.13 -15.62
CA GLN A 468 4.77 6.88 -15.10
C GLN A 468 6.30 6.88 -15.19
N GLU A 469 6.84 7.34 -16.31
CA GLU A 469 8.27 7.50 -16.53
C GLU A 469 8.90 8.50 -15.55
N GLY A 470 8.22 9.61 -15.28
CA GLY A 470 8.65 10.59 -14.27
C GLY A 470 8.73 9.98 -12.87
N ARG A 471 7.68 9.24 -12.44
CA ARG A 471 7.66 8.56 -11.13
C ARG A 471 8.71 7.46 -11.01
N LEU A 472 9.04 6.78 -12.10
CA LEU A 472 10.04 5.72 -12.12
C LEU A 472 11.47 6.28 -12.01
N PHE A 473 11.78 7.34 -12.77
CA PHE A 473 13.15 7.85 -12.89
C PHE A 473 13.47 9.06 -12.01
N SER A 474 12.49 9.79 -11.50
CA SER A 474 12.75 10.93 -10.60
C SER A 474 13.46 10.54 -9.29
N PRO A 475 13.30 9.33 -8.72
CA PRO A 475 14.08 8.91 -7.56
C PRO A 475 15.54 8.54 -7.86
N LEU A 476 15.87 8.21 -9.11
CA LEU A 476 17.22 7.86 -9.57
C LEU A 476 18.09 9.11 -9.68
#